data_AF-A0A8J6RNQ4-F1
#
_entry.id   AF-A0A8J6RNQ4-F1
#
_cell.length_a   1.000
_cell.length_b   1.000
_cell.length_c   1.000
_cell.angle_alpha   90.00
_cell.angle_beta   90.00
_cell.angle_gamma   90.00
#
_symmetry.space_group_name_H-M   'P 1'
#
loop_
_entity.id
_entity.type
_entity.pdbx_description
1 polymer ?
#
loop_
_entity_poly.entity_id
_entity_poly.type
_entity_poly.pdbx_seq_one_letter_code
_entity_poly.pdbx_strand_id
1 'polypeptide(L)'
;MQLARLLTEIYDIAWEESTVKPMSRRFILQYLPQLIKFDKLEVFTYSFNNFERDENMSFLLSVPELWESMKLQDWVALMKLLSPRPNITIFDGTGCYSDIIFFIKWLNLDSLQLTLSLDDLNTEDKRRICHYCRANATSLQHKHEDFKDFNGQVWCAADCLVSYSSKLLAQDERFLPTYSDAVSFKNYVNDIWFQYFNGVI
;
A
#
# COMPACT_ATOMS: atom_id res chain seq x y z
N MET A 1 15.31 -21.21 5.87
CA MET A 1 15.36 -19.87 6.45
C MET A 1 13.92 -19.43 6.72
N GLN A 2 13.63 -18.86 7.89
CA GLN A 2 12.29 -18.41 8.26
C GLN A 2 12.00 -17.03 7.62
N LEU A 3 10.76 -16.77 7.20
CA LEU A 3 10.35 -15.52 6.54
C LEU A 3 10.76 -14.28 7.34
N ALA A 4 10.43 -14.28 8.64
CA ALA A 4 10.76 -13.19 9.56
C ALA A 4 12.24 -12.81 9.50
N ARG A 5 13.12 -13.81 9.63
CA ARG A 5 14.57 -13.61 9.57
C ARG A 5 15.03 -13.04 8.23
N LEU A 6 14.48 -13.53 7.11
CA LEU A 6 14.82 -13.01 5.79
C LEU A 6 14.41 -11.55 5.64
N LEU A 7 13.18 -11.19 6.02
CA LEU A 7 12.71 -9.82 5.89
C LEU A 7 13.47 -8.88 6.82
N THR A 8 13.75 -9.27 8.07
CA THR A 8 14.60 -8.47 8.96
C THR A 8 15.99 -8.23 8.34
N GLU A 9 16.64 -9.27 7.82
CA GLU A 9 17.93 -9.14 7.15
C GLU A 9 17.88 -8.19 5.95
N ILE A 10 16.85 -8.30 5.11
CA ILE A 10 16.67 -7.42 3.95
C ILE A 10 16.52 -5.96 4.38
N TYR A 11 15.69 -5.68 5.37
CA TYR A 11 15.41 -4.32 5.82
C TYR A 11 16.59 -3.71 6.58
N ASP A 12 17.27 -4.49 7.44
CA ASP A 12 18.47 -4.04 8.17
C ASP A 12 19.58 -3.64 7.18
N ILE A 13 19.88 -4.49 6.19
CA ILE A 13 20.91 -4.19 5.19
C ILE A 13 20.49 -3.00 4.31
N ALA A 14 19.21 -2.96 3.91
CA ALA A 14 18.67 -1.84 3.13
C ALA A 14 18.85 -0.49 3.84
N TRP A 15 18.65 -0.47 5.16
CA TRP A 15 18.84 0.71 6.01
C TRP A 15 20.32 1.10 6.12
N GLU A 16 21.23 0.13 6.26
CA GLU A 16 22.68 0.38 6.36
C GLU A 16 23.28 0.88 5.04
N GLU A 17 22.79 0.40 3.89
CA GLU A 17 23.39 0.68 2.58
C GLU A 17 22.92 1.99 1.93
N SER A 18 21.93 2.70 2.49
CA SER A 18 21.32 3.86 1.81
C SER A 18 20.77 4.93 2.75
N THR A 19 21.19 6.18 2.51
CA THR A 19 20.67 7.37 3.20
C THR A 19 19.41 7.97 2.55
N VAL A 20 18.99 7.48 1.38
CA VAL A 20 17.94 8.14 0.58
C VAL A 20 16.85 7.18 0.10
N LYS A 21 17.16 5.90 -0.21
CA LYS A 21 16.20 4.88 -0.67
C LYS A 21 16.67 3.49 -0.27
N PRO A 22 16.21 2.94 0.86
CA PRO A 22 16.78 1.73 1.43
C PRO A 22 16.63 0.51 0.50
N MET A 23 15.52 0.41 -0.24
CA MET A 23 15.19 -0.81 -0.99
C MET A 23 15.01 -0.57 -2.48
N SER A 24 16.13 -0.46 -3.22
CA SER A 24 16.09 -0.40 -4.70
C SER A 24 15.78 -1.78 -5.32
N ARG A 25 15.29 -1.77 -6.56
CA ARG A 25 15.03 -2.96 -7.35
C ARG A 25 16.30 -3.78 -7.56
N ARG A 26 17.42 -3.14 -7.92
CA ARG A 26 18.72 -3.83 -8.05
C ARG A 26 19.09 -4.61 -6.78
N PHE A 27 18.85 -4.01 -5.62
CA PHE A 27 19.10 -4.65 -4.32
C PHE A 27 18.13 -5.81 -4.09
N ILE A 28 16.81 -5.60 -4.17
CA ILE A 28 15.85 -6.64 -3.78
C ILE A 28 15.88 -7.86 -4.71
N LEU A 29 16.29 -7.68 -5.97
CA LEU A 29 16.40 -8.77 -6.94
C LEU A 29 17.38 -9.87 -6.51
N GLN A 30 18.38 -9.57 -5.67
CA GLN A 30 19.27 -10.60 -5.13
C GLN A 30 18.56 -11.55 -4.14
N TYR A 31 17.50 -11.06 -3.49
CA TYR A 31 16.67 -11.83 -2.55
C TYR A 31 15.43 -12.43 -3.19
N LEU A 32 15.05 -11.99 -4.40
CA LEU A 32 13.85 -12.46 -5.09
C LEU A 32 13.73 -13.99 -5.16
N PRO A 33 14.78 -14.78 -5.49
CA PRO A 33 14.69 -16.24 -5.52
C PRO A 33 14.32 -16.89 -4.19
N GLN A 34 14.55 -16.20 -3.07
CA GLN A 34 14.18 -16.65 -1.73
C GLN A 34 12.77 -16.15 -1.36
N LEU A 35 12.44 -14.90 -1.70
CA LEU A 35 11.13 -14.29 -1.44
C LEU A 35 9.99 -15.03 -2.13
N ILE A 36 10.16 -15.42 -3.41
CA ILE A 36 9.11 -16.11 -4.18
C ILE A 36 8.78 -17.52 -3.67
N LYS A 37 9.56 -18.06 -2.71
CA LYS A 37 9.29 -19.35 -2.07
C LYS A 37 8.27 -19.24 -0.93
N PHE A 38 8.00 -18.03 -0.46
CA PHE A 38 7.00 -17.76 0.58
C PHE A 38 5.67 -17.38 -0.04
N ASP A 39 4.60 -17.55 0.74
CA ASP A 39 3.30 -17.04 0.36
C ASP A 39 3.33 -15.50 0.30
N LYS A 40 2.71 -14.94 -0.75
CA LYS A 40 2.74 -13.49 -1.01
C LYS A 40 2.00 -12.71 0.08
N LEU A 41 0.88 -13.25 0.58
CA LEU A 41 0.12 -12.62 1.66
C LEU A 41 0.92 -12.65 2.95
N GLU A 42 1.61 -13.75 3.26
CA GLU A 42 2.51 -13.83 4.42
C GLU A 42 3.64 -12.80 4.33
N VAL A 43 4.28 -12.67 3.16
CA VAL A 43 5.35 -11.69 2.93
C VAL A 43 4.86 -10.27 3.19
N PHE A 44 3.76 -9.85 2.56
CA PHE A 44 3.23 -8.51 2.72
C PHE A 44 2.66 -8.25 4.13
N THR A 45 1.95 -9.22 4.71
CA THR A 45 1.41 -9.09 6.07
C THR A 45 2.53 -8.93 7.09
N TYR A 46 3.60 -9.73 6.99
CA TYR A 46 4.73 -9.59 7.89
C TYR A 46 5.43 -8.25 7.67
N SER A 47 5.70 -7.91 6.42
CA SER A 47 6.36 -6.67 6.02
C SER A 47 5.62 -5.42 6.57
N PHE A 48 4.32 -5.32 6.32
CA PHE A 48 3.54 -4.14 6.71
C PHE A 48 3.34 -4.00 8.21
N ASN A 49 3.30 -5.11 8.95
CA ASN A 49 3.14 -5.07 10.41
C ASN A 49 4.43 -4.79 11.18
N ASN A 50 5.60 -4.99 10.57
CA ASN A 50 6.88 -4.95 11.30
C ASN A 50 7.83 -3.84 10.84
N PHE A 51 7.60 -3.23 9.67
CA PHE A 51 8.50 -2.22 9.11
C PHE A 51 7.79 -0.90 8.82
N GLU A 52 8.56 0.15 8.58
CA GLU A 52 8.00 1.49 8.38
C GLU A 52 7.38 1.65 6.99
N ARG A 53 6.50 2.64 6.88
CA ARG A 53 5.76 2.99 5.67
C ARG A 53 6.68 3.17 4.47
N ASP A 54 7.72 3.98 4.60
CA ASP A 54 8.56 4.37 3.46
C ASP A 54 9.44 3.20 2.99
N GLU A 55 9.82 2.31 3.90
CA GLU A 55 10.52 1.06 3.61
C GLU A 55 9.60 0.08 2.87
N ASN A 56 8.36 -0.09 3.36
CA ASN A 56 7.35 -0.93 2.72
C ASN A 56 6.95 -0.43 1.34
N MET A 57 6.87 0.90 1.14
CA MET A 57 6.68 1.48 -0.19
C MET A 57 7.86 1.15 -1.10
N SER A 58 9.08 1.32 -0.62
CA SER A 58 10.28 0.98 -1.41
C SER A 58 10.30 -0.50 -1.76
N PHE A 59 9.94 -1.39 -0.84
CA PHE A 59 9.81 -2.83 -1.08
C PHE A 59 8.80 -3.13 -2.18
N LEU A 60 7.54 -2.68 -2.01
CA LEU A 60 6.47 -2.88 -2.99
C LEU A 60 6.89 -2.40 -4.38
N LEU A 61 7.36 -1.16 -4.49
CA LEU A 61 7.71 -0.56 -5.78
C LEU A 61 8.91 -1.23 -6.45
N SER A 62 9.77 -1.90 -5.69
CA SER A 62 10.95 -2.60 -6.20
C SER A 62 10.70 -4.05 -6.64
N VAL A 63 9.60 -4.68 -6.18
CA VAL A 63 9.34 -6.13 -6.37
C VAL A 63 7.96 -6.45 -6.97
N PRO A 64 7.64 -5.95 -8.18
CA PRO A 64 6.40 -6.29 -8.89
C PRO A 64 6.12 -7.79 -9.02
N GLU A 65 7.14 -8.62 -9.05
CA GLU A 65 7.02 -10.08 -9.13
C GLU A 65 6.18 -10.69 -7.99
N LEU A 66 6.10 -10.02 -6.84
CA LEU A 66 5.27 -10.45 -5.72
C LEU A 66 3.80 -10.05 -5.87
N TRP A 67 3.47 -8.88 -6.43
CA TRP A 67 2.08 -8.38 -6.45
C TRP A 67 1.43 -8.30 -7.83
N GLU A 68 2.15 -8.31 -8.95
CA GLU A 68 1.57 -8.13 -10.29
C GLU A 68 0.59 -9.26 -10.69
N SER A 69 0.76 -10.44 -10.09
CA SER A 69 -0.17 -11.57 -10.27
C SER A 69 -1.36 -11.53 -9.32
N MET A 70 -1.33 -10.72 -8.26
CA MET A 70 -2.42 -10.62 -7.29
C MET A 70 -3.66 -10.04 -7.96
N LYS A 71 -4.82 -10.57 -7.58
CA LYS A 71 -6.16 -10.11 -7.97
C LYS A 71 -6.81 -9.40 -6.80
N LEU A 72 -8.01 -8.86 -7.00
CA LEU A 72 -8.76 -8.22 -5.93
C LEU A 72 -8.90 -9.10 -4.68
N GLN A 73 -9.19 -10.39 -4.84
CA GLN A 73 -9.40 -11.31 -3.71
C GLN A 73 -8.15 -11.43 -2.82
N ASP A 74 -6.96 -11.39 -3.42
CA ASP A 74 -5.69 -11.43 -2.69
C ASP A 74 -5.48 -10.13 -1.90
N TRP A 75 -5.78 -8.98 -2.49
CA TRP A 75 -5.72 -7.70 -1.78
C TRP A 75 -6.75 -7.58 -0.66
N VAL A 76 -7.97 -8.06 -0.89
CA VAL A 76 -9.00 -8.13 0.16
C VAL A 76 -8.56 -9.07 1.28
N ALA A 77 -7.96 -10.21 0.96
CA ALA A 77 -7.39 -11.11 1.97
C ALA A 77 -6.28 -10.42 2.77
N LEU A 78 -5.37 -9.70 2.11
CA LEU A 78 -4.33 -8.92 2.77
C LEU A 78 -4.92 -7.82 3.68
N MET A 79 -5.89 -7.04 3.19
CA MET A 79 -6.58 -6.01 3.97
C MET A 79 -7.20 -6.58 5.25
N LYS A 80 -7.77 -7.79 5.17
CA LYS A 80 -8.34 -8.51 6.32
C LYS A 80 -7.26 -8.98 7.30
N LEU A 81 -6.12 -9.48 6.80
CA LEU A 81 -4.99 -9.91 7.64
C LEU A 81 -4.34 -8.76 8.40
N LEU A 82 -4.45 -7.53 7.88
CA LEU A 82 -3.97 -6.31 8.54
C LEU A 82 -4.95 -5.74 9.56
N SER A 83 -6.15 -6.30 9.68
CA SER A 83 -7.16 -5.89 10.66
C SER A 83 -7.00 -6.67 11.98
N PRO A 84 -7.13 -6.02 13.16
CA PRO A 84 -7.40 -4.59 13.33
C PRO A 84 -6.13 -3.76 13.12
N ARG A 85 -6.23 -2.70 12.31
CA ARG A 85 -5.14 -1.75 12.11
C ARG A 85 -4.94 -0.88 13.35
N PRO A 86 -3.70 -0.47 13.65
CA PRO A 86 -3.43 0.41 14.77
C PRO A 86 -4.19 1.73 14.64
N ASN A 87 -4.65 2.30 15.76
CA ASN A 87 -5.22 3.65 15.73
C ASN A 87 -4.08 4.66 15.66
N ILE A 88 -3.87 5.23 14.48
CA ILE A 88 -2.73 6.12 14.23
C ILE A 88 -3.15 7.57 13.97
N THR A 89 -2.28 8.48 14.39
CA THR A 89 -2.38 9.91 14.10
C THR A 89 -1.48 10.27 12.91
N ILE A 90 -1.52 11.55 12.49
CA ILE A 90 -0.90 12.08 11.25
C ILE A 90 0.61 11.76 11.10
N PHE A 91 1.30 11.43 12.19
CA PHE A 91 2.76 11.25 12.23
C PHE A 91 3.24 9.81 12.45
N ASP A 92 2.35 8.82 12.40
CA ASP A 92 2.78 7.44 12.60
C ASP A 92 3.40 6.89 11.31
N GLY A 93 4.69 6.55 11.38
CA GLY A 93 5.47 5.96 10.29
C GLY A 93 5.13 4.50 10.03
N THR A 94 4.08 3.96 10.64
CA THR A 94 3.71 2.54 10.51
C THR A 94 3.46 2.09 9.06
N GLY A 95 3.96 0.90 8.76
CA GLY A 95 3.69 0.16 7.54
C GLY A 95 2.27 -0.41 7.41
N CYS A 96 1.48 -0.45 8.49
CA CYS A 96 0.19 -1.14 8.51
C CYS A 96 -0.84 -0.58 7.53
N TYR A 97 -0.59 0.54 6.84
CA TYR A 97 -1.46 1.17 5.83
C TYR A 97 -0.86 1.15 4.42
N SER A 98 0.20 0.35 4.22
CA SER A 98 0.95 0.31 2.96
C SER A 98 0.12 -0.08 1.75
N ASP A 99 -0.81 -1.02 1.91
CA ASP A 99 -1.79 -1.36 0.87
C ASP A 99 -2.67 -0.16 0.50
N ILE A 100 -3.25 0.55 1.47
CA ILE A 100 -4.09 1.72 1.20
C ILE A 100 -3.30 2.80 0.45
N ILE A 101 -2.07 3.08 0.88
CA ILE A 101 -1.19 4.05 0.21
C ILE A 101 -0.86 3.57 -1.20
N PHE A 102 -0.53 2.29 -1.36
CA PHE A 102 -0.14 1.74 -2.65
C PHE A 102 -1.24 1.86 -3.69
N PHE A 103 -2.47 1.56 -3.30
CA PHE A 103 -3.64 1.71 -4.16
C PHE A 103 -3.88 3.16 -4.57
N ILE A 104 -3.99 4.06 -3.59
CA ILE A 104 -4.36 5.46 -3.87
C ILE A 104 -3.22 6.16 -4.59
N LYS A 105 -2.02 6.11 -4.04
CA LYS A 105 -0.90 6.92 -4.53
C LYS A 105 -0.31 6.39 -5.82
N TRP A 106 -0.08 5.07 -5.88
CA TRP A 106 0.74 4.47 -6.94
C TRP A 106 -0.08 3.79 -8.03
N LEU A 107 -1.23 3.20 -7.69
CA LEU A 107 -2.13 2.60 -8.68
C LEU A 107 -3.25 3.55 -9.13
N ASN A 108 -3.42 4.70 -8.47
CA ASN A 108 -4.52 5.64 -8.73
C ASN A 108 -5.90 4.98 -8.57
N LEU A 109 -6.04 4.11 -7.58
CA LEU A 109 -7.26 3.35 -7.27
C LEU A 109 -7.82 3.74 -5.90
N ASP A 110 -9.14 3.82 -5.81
CA ASP A 110 -9.85 4.16 -4.59
C ASP A 110 -9.98 2.95 -3.66
N SER A 111 -8.93 2.71 -2.87
CA SER A 111 -8.98 1.68 -1.83
C SER A 111 -9.89 2.03 -0.66
N LEU A 112 -10.26 3.31 -0.47
CA LEU A 112 -11.16 3.70 0.61
C LEU A 112 -12.57 3.17 0.33
N GLN A 113 -13.12 3.44 -0.86
CA GLN A 113 -14.43 2.90 -1.24
C GLN A 113 -14.44 1.38 -1.22
N LEU A 114 -13.37 0.76 -1.76
CA LEU A 114 -13.21 -0.69 -1.71
C LEU A 114 -13.31 -1.20 -0.27
N THR A 115 -12.53 -0.63 0.64
CA THR A 115 -12.51 -1.02 2.06
C THR A 115 -13.89 -0.88 2.71
N LEU A 116 -14.59 0.23 2.44
CA LEU A 116 -15.92 0.47 3.01
C LEU A 116 -16.96 -0.55 2.52
N SER A 117 -16.81 -1.05 1.29
CA SER A 117 -17.66 -2.09 0.71
C SER A 117 -17.41 -3.51 1.25
N LEU A 118 -16.34 -3.74 2.02
CA LEU A 118 -16.04 -5.07 2.57
C LEU A 118 -16.89 -5.33 3.82
N ASP A 119 -17.89 -6.20 3.70
CA ASP A 119 -18.79 -6.54 4.82
C ASP A 119 -18.06 -7.17 6.01
N ASP A 120 -17.02 -7.95 5.75
CA ASP A 120 -16.27 -8.66 6.79
C ASP A 120 -15.28 -7.78 7.56
N LEU A 121 -15.07 -6.53 7.11
CA LEU A 121 -14.18 -5.60 7.81
C LEU A 121 -14.97 -4.84 8.88
N ASN A 122 -14.49 -4.89 10.12
CA ASN A 122 -15.22 -4.28 11.23
C ASN A 122 -15.31 -2.75 11.09
N THR A 123 -16.36 -2.16 11.65
CA THR A 123 -16.65 -0.71 11.55
C THR A 123 -15.54 0.16 12.11
N GLU A 124 -14.86 -0.29 13.16
CA GLU A 124 -13.78 0.46 13.80
C GLU A 124 -12.53 0.51 12.90
N ASP A 125 -12.23 -0.57 12.18
CA ASP A 125 -11.13 -0.62 11.22
C ASP A 125 -11.42 0.26 10.00
N LYS A 126 -12.66 0.21 9.49
CA LYS A 126 -13.14 1.14 8.46
C LYS A 126 -12.99 2.61 8.89
N ARG A 127 -13.34 2.91 10.15
CA ARG A 127 -13.17 4.25 10.74
C ARG A 127 -11.70 4.66 10.81
N ARG A 128 -10.80 3.76 11.22
CA ARG A 128 -9.35 4.01 11.27
C ARG A 128 -8.76 4.27 9.89
N ILE A 129 -9.17 3.50 8.87
CA ILE A 129 -8.72 3.71 7.48
C ILE A 129 -9.22 5.06 6.95
N CYS A 130 -10.49 5.41 7.20
CA CYS A 130 -11.03 6.71 6.82
C CYS A 130 -10.30 7.87 7.53
N HIS A 131 -10.05 7.74 8.83
CA HIS A 131 -9.30 8.71 9.61
C HIS A 131 -7.87 8.88 9.06
N TYR A 132 -7.19 7.76 8.75
CA TYR A 132 -5.87 7.78 8.14
C TYR A 132 -5.86 8.52 6.81
N CYS A 133 -6.80 8.20 5.91
CA CYS A 133 -6.91 8.85 4.60
C CYS A 133 -7.15 10.36 4.75
N ARG A 134 -7.96 10.77 5.73
CA ARG A 134 -8.25 12.18 6.00
C ARG A 134 -7.03 12.93 6.52
N ALA A 135 -6.30 12.31 7.44
CA ALA A 135 -5.07 12.82 8.01
C ALA A 135 -3.94 12.98 6.96
N ASN A 136 -3.90 12.09 5.98
CA ASN A 136 -2.83 11.96 5.00
C ASN A 136 -3.24 12.31 3.56
N ALA A 137 -4.38 12.98 3.35
CA ALA A 137 -4.95 13.21 2.02
C ALA A 137 -3.95 13.85 1.03
N THR A 138 -3.11 14.78 1.50
CA THR A 138 -2.09 15.43 0.67
C THR A 138 -0.92 14.51 0.31
N SER A 139 -0.49 13.63 1.21
CA SER A 139 0.65 12.74 0.98
C SER A 139 0.28 11.49 0.16
N LEU A 140 -1.01 11.13 0.17
CA LEU A 140 -1.59 10.03 -0.62
C LEU A 140 -1.71 10.35 -2.11
N GLN A 141 -1.50 11.59 -2.52
CA GLN A 141 -1.52 12.00 -3.92
C GLN A 141 -0.11 11.98 -4.50
N HIS A 142 0.05 11.43 -5.70
CA HIS A 142 1.34 11.46 -6.38
C HIS A 142 1.68 12.87 -6.84
N LYS A 143 2.96 13.22 -6.73
CA LYS A 143 3.53 14.42 -7.33
C LYS A 143 4.27 14.03 -8.60
N HIS A 144 4.42 14.95 -9.55
CA HIS A 144 5.22 14.71 -10.75
C HIS A 144 6.65 14.22 -10.40
N GLU A 145 7.19 14.66 -9.28
CA GLU A 145 8.52 14.26 -8.81
C GLU A 145 8.61 12.83 -8.31
N ASP A 146 7.49 12.24 -7.89
CA ASP A 146 7.44 10.88 -7.37
C ASP A 146 7.79 9.85 -8.45
N PHE A 147 7.60 10.19 -9.73
CA PHE A 147 7.84 9.27 -10.86
C PHE A 147 9.29 9.21 -11.34
N LYS A 148 10.19 10.06 -10.82
CA LYS A 148 11.60 10.15 -11.29
C LYS A 148 12.37 8.83 -11.16
N ASP A 149 11.97 7.96 -10.24
CA ASP A 149 12.65 6.70 -9.93
C ASP A 149 12.01 5.45 -10.56
N PHE A 150 10.91 5.62 -11.29
CA PHE A 150 10.18 4.53 -11.96
C PHE A 150 10.80 4.15 -13.30
N ASN A 151 12.10 3.84 -13.26
CA ASN A 151 12.94 3.59 -14.43
C ASN A 151 13.32 2.12 -14.62
N GLY A 152 12.76 1.21 -13.81
CA GLY A 152 13.09 -0.22 -13.84
C GLY A 152 14.41 -0.59 -13.15
N GLN A 153 15.20 0.39 -12.69
CA GLN A 153 16.47 0.18 -11.99
C GLN A 153 16.35 0.47 -10.48
N VAL A 154 15.73 1.60 -10.13
CA VAL A 154 15.49 2.00 -8.74
C VAL A 154 14.19 1.40 -8.25
N TRP A 155 13.08 1.68 -8.93
CA TRP A 155 11.79 1.01 -8.75
C TRP A 155 11.36 0.34 -10.05
N CYS A 156 10.21 -0.34 -10.05
CA CYS A 156 9.59 -0.86 -11.25
C CYS A 156 9.38 0.25 -12.31
N ALA A 157 9.25 -0.14 -13.58
CA ALA A 157 8.91 0.81 -14.63
C ALA A 157 7.50 1.35 -14.40
N ALA A 158 7.26 2.63 -14.69
CA ALA A 158 5.94 3.26 -14.50
C ALA A 158 4.82 2.50 -15.23
N ASP A 159 5.11 1.96 -16.42
CA ASP A 159 4.15 1.16 -17.21
C ASP A 159 3.67 -0.11 -16.47
N CYS A 160 4.47 -0.65 -15.54
CA CYS A 160 4.07 -1.78 -14.71
C CYS A 160 2.89 -1.41 -13.80
N LEU A 161 2.93 -0.23 -13.17
CA LEU A 161 1.83 0.27 -12.34
C LEU A 161 0.59 0.57 -13.18
N VAL A 162 0.75 1.22 -14.34
CA VAL A 162 -0.35 1.56 -15.24
C VAL A 162 -1.04 0.31 -15.77
N SER A 163 -0.25 -0.67 -16.23
CA SER A 163 -0.75 -1.97 -16.70
C SER A 163 -1.49 -2.71 -15.59
N TYR A 164 -0.91 -2.76 -14.39
CA TYR A 164 -1.52 -3.44 -13.26
C TYR A 164 -2.81 -2.77 -12.79
N SER A 165 -2.84 -1.45 -12.67
CA SER A 165 -4.05 -0.68 -12.34
C SER A 165 -5.15 -0.92 -13.37
N SER A 166 -4.82 -0.84 -14.66
CA SER A 166 -5.77 -1.11 -15.75
C SER A 166 -6.34 -2.52 -15.69
N LYS A 167 -5.48 -3.51 -15.37
CA LYS A 167 -5.88 -4.90 -15.16
C LYS A 167 -6.85 -5.04 -13.99
N LEU A 168 -6.60 -4.38 -12.86
CA LEU A 168 -7.49 -4.43 -11.70
C LEU A 168 -8.85 -3.80 -12.01
N LEU A 169 -8.88 -2.61 -12.63
CA LEU A 169 -10.11 -1.93 -13.07
C LEU A 169 -10.95 -2.80 -14.02
N ALA A 170 -10.30 -3.53 -14.92
CA ALA A 170 -10.99 -4.42 -15.86
C ALA A 170 -11.51 -5.71 -15.22
N GLN A 171 -11.02 -6.08 -14.04
CA GLN A 171 -11.35 -7.35 -13.38
C GLN A 171 -12.54 -7.25 -12.42
N ASP A 172 -12.75 -6.10 -11.78
CA ASP A 172 -13.79 -5.96 -10.75
C ASP A 172 -14.28 -4.52 -10.63
N GLU A 173 -15.60 -4.33 -10.64
CA GLU A 173 -16.27 -3.02 -10.58
C GLU A 173 -16.08 -2.28 -9.26
N ARG A 174 -15.64 -2.98 -8.21
CA ARG A 174 -15.34 -2.35 -6.91
C ARG A 174 -14.05 -1.53 -6.95
N PHE A 175 -13.19 -1.75 -7.93
CA PHE A 175 -12.07 -0.83 -8.17
C PHE A 175 -12.57 0.38 -8.92
N LEU A 176 -12.48 1.53 -8.26
CA LEU A 176 -12.78 2.82 -8.85
C LEU A 176 -11.49 3.61 -9.01
N PRO A 177 -11.36 4.45 -10.05
CA PRO A 177 -10.30 5.44 -10.10
C PRO A 177 -10.35 6.36 -8.88
N THR A 178 -9.21 6.70 -8.31
CA THR A 178 -9.15 7.74 -7.27
C THR A 178 -9.13 9.15 -7.87
N TYR A 179 -9.18 10.15 -6.99
CA TYR A 179 -9.14 11.56 -7.37
C TYR A 179 -7.71 11.98 -7.75
N SER A 180 -7.60 12.81 -8.78
CA SER A 180 -6.32 13.29 -9.33
C SER A 180 -5.66 14.42 -8.55
N ASP A 181 -6.34 14.99 -7.55
CA ASP A 181 -5.82 16.10 -6.75
C ASP A 181 -6.17 15.98 -5.27
N ALA A 182 -5.30 16.55 -4.43
CA ALA A 182 -5.41 16.46 -2.98
C ALA A 182 -6.63 17.17 -2.40
N VAL A 183 -7.12 18.24 -3.04
CA VAL A 183 -8.28 19.00 -2.54
C VAL A 183 -9.54 18.18 -2.75
N SER A 184 -9.74 17.66 -3.96
CA SER A 184 -10.88 16.81 -4.29
C SER A 184 -10.85 15.52 -3.47
N PHE A 185 -9.69 14.87 -3.36
CA PHE A 185 -9.56 13.67 -2.51
C PHE A 185 -9.90 13.96 -1.05
N LYS A 186 -9.40 15.08 -0.49
CA LYS A 186 -9.71 15.47 0.88
C LYS A 186 -11.19 15.74 1.12
N ASN A 187 -11.86 16.42 0.18
CA ASN A 187 -13.29 16.67 0.25
C ASN A 187 -14.08 15.37 0.22
N TYR A 188 -13.74 14.48 -0.71
CA TYR A 188 -14.32 13.15 -0.81
C TYR A 188 -14.21 12.33 0.49
N VAL A 189 -13.01 12.28 1.09
CA VAL A 189 -12.81 11.55 2.35
C VAL A 189 -13.61 12.18 3.50
N ASN A 190 -13.75 13.51 3.52
CA ASN A 190 -14.61 14.18 4.50
C ASN A 190 -16.08 13.81 4.30
N ASP A 191 -16.58 13.79 3.06
CA ASP A 191 -17.96 13.43 2.75
C ASP A 191 -18.26 11.98 3.17
N ILE A 192 -17.36 11.04 2.89
CA ILE A 192 -17.44 9.67 3.40
C ILE A 192 -17.50 9.65 4.92
N TRP A 193 -16.61 10.39 5.58
CA TRP A 193 -16.60 10.44 7.04
C TRP A 193 -17.96 10.87 7.59
N PHE A 194 -18.55 11.90 7.00
CA PHE A 194 -19.86 12.38 7.38
C PHE A 194 -20.97 11.36 7.12
N GLN A 195 -20.97 10.72 5.94
CA GLN A 195 -21.98 9.74 5.56
C GLN A 195 -21.95 8.47 6.42
N TYR A 196 -20.77 7.95 6.72
CA TYR A 196 -20.62 6.64 7.35
C TYR A 196 -20.48 6.71 8.87
N PHE A 197 -20.01 7.84 9.42
CA PHE A 197 -19.64 7.91 10.84
C PHE A 197 -20.29 9.06 11.62
N ASN A 198 -20.82 10.12 10.98
CA ASN A 198 -21.61 11.15 11.67
C ASN A 198 -23.09 10.72 11.82
N GLY A 199 -23.30 9.79 12.72
CA GLY A 199 -24.60 9.34 13.24
C GLY A 199 -24.47 8.44 14.48
N VAL A 200 -23.23 8.24 14.96
CA VAL A 200 -22.88 7.37 16.08
C VAL A 200 -22.14 8.24 17.10
N ILE A 201 -22.90 8.99 17.90
CA ILE A 201 -22.43 9.61 19.15
C ILE A 201 -23.16 8.91 20.30
#